data_AF-A0A1Q5QVY2-F1
#
_entry.id   AF-A0A1Q5QVY2-F1
#
_cell.length_a   1.000
_cell.length_b   1.000
_cell.length_c   1.000
_cell.angle_alpha   90.00
_cell.angle_beta   90.00
_cell.angle_gamma   90.00
#
_symmetry.space_group_name_H-M   'P 1'
#
loop_
_entity.id
_entity.type
_entity.pdbx_description
1 polymer ?
#
loop_
_entity_poly.entity_id
_entity_poly.type
_entity_poly.pdbx_seq_one_letter_code
_entity_poly.pdbx_strand_id
1 'polypeptide(L)'
;LVAQYNQIIDQIKTTAQDASFNGINLLNGDSLKLVFNETGKSTSTIAGVTFDPAGLGLSKLTAGTDFTDNTSTNNVLTALNTASTTLRSQASAFGANLSIVQIRQDFNKSLINVLQTGSSNLTLADANEEAANSQALSTRQSIATSALALANQSQQSVLQLLR
;
A
#
# COMPACT_ATOMS: atom_id res chain seq x y z
N LEU A 1 19.56 -31.50 -28.75
CA LEU A 1 19.40 -31.59 -27.27
C LEU A 1 20.32 -30.63 -26.54
N VAL A 2 21.65 -30.77 -26.56
CA VAL A 2 22.59 -29.82 -25.89
C VAL A 2 22.35 -28.37 -26.28
N ALA A 3 22.25 -28.07 -27.59
CA ALA A 3 21.97 -26.71 -28.07
C ALA A 3 20.62 -26.17 -27.56
N GLN A 4 19.56 -26.99 -27.57
CA GLN A 4 18.23 -26.59 -27.08
C GLN A 4 18.24 -26.33 -25.57
N TYR A 5 18.92 -27.18 -24.79
CA TYR A 5 19.10 -26.96 -23.36
C TYR A 5 19.80 -25.62 -23.09
N ASN A 6 20.91 -25.35 -23.80
CA ASN A 6 21.64 -24.10 -23.64
C ASN A 6 20.80 -22.88 -24.02
N GLN A 7 19.93 -22.98 -25.03
CA GLN A 7 18.99 -21.91 -25.38
C GLN A 7 17.98 -21.65 -24.24
N ILE A 8 17.46 -22.70 -23.60
CA ILE A 8 16.57 -22.55 -22.43
C ILE A 8 17.32 -21.92 -21.25
N ILE A 9 18.56 -22.31 -21.00
CA ILE A 9 19.41 -21.68 -19.98
C ILE A 9 19.61 -20.19 -20.26
N ASP A 10 19.84 -19.81 -21.51
CA ASP A 10 19.92 -18.40 -21.90
C ASP A 10 18.59 -17.67 -21.69
N GLN A 11 17.44 -18.29 -22.02
CA GLN A 11 16.11 -17.72 -21.74
C GLN A 11 15.83 -17.54 -20.26
N ILE A 12 16.26 -18.48 -19.41
CA ILE A 12 16.15 -18.34 -17.95
C ILE A 12 16.97 -17.14 -17.48
N LYS A 13 18.20 -16.99 -18.00
CA LYS A 13 19.05 -15.84 -17.69
C LYS A 13 18.38 -14.52 -18.08
N THR A 14 17.89 -14.40 -19.31
CA THR A 14 17.24 -13.16 -19.77
C THR A 14 15.99 -12.86 -18.95
N THR A 15 15.16 -13.88 -18.67
CA THR A 15 13.94 -13.71 -17.87
C THR A 15 14.26 -13.24 -16.45
N ALA A 16 15.28 -13.82 -15.81
CA ALA A 16 15.70 -13.40 -14.47
C ALA A 16 16.24 -11.96 -14.47
N GLN A 17 16.97 -11.56 -15.52
CA GLN A 17 17.49 -10.20 -15.69
C GLN A 17 16.40 -9.16 -15.97
N ASP A 18 15.39 -9.54 -16.76
CA ASP A 18 14.31 -8.65 -17.19
C ASP A 18 13.21 -8.48 -16.13
N ALA A 19 13.17 -9.34 -15.09
CA ALA A 19 12.20 -9.34 -13.99
C ALA A 19 12.39 -8.17 -12.99
N SER A 20 12.56 -6.96 -13.51
CA SER A 20 12.72 -5.73 -12.73
C SER A 20 11.41 -4.95 -12.64
N PHE A 21 11.19 -4.30 -11.49
CA PHE A 21 10.10 -3.34 -11.31
C PHE A 21 10.65 -2.06 -10.69
N ASN A 22 10.41 -0.92 -11.32
CA ASN A 22 10.94 0.39 -10.90
C ASN A 22 12.45 0.38 -10.60
N GLY A 23 13.23 -0.38 -11.38
CA GLY A 23 14.67 -0.49 -11.23
C GLY A 23 15.15 -1.43 -10.11
N ILE A 24 14.26 -2.19 -9.47
CA ILE A 24 14.59 -3.21 -8.48
C ILE A 24 14.35 -4.59 -9.09
N ASN A 25 15.37 -5.45 -9.11
CA ASN A 25 15.25 -6.83 -9.54
C ASN A 25 15.54 -7.81 -8.38
N LEU A 26 14.47 -8.35 -7.79
CA LEU A 26 14.55 -9.31 -6.68
C LEU A 26 15.13 -10.68 -7.07
N LEU A 27 15.25 -10.98 -8.37
CA LEU A 27 15.88 -12.21 -8.88
C LEU A 27 17.35 -12.01 -9.27
N ASN A 28 17.85 -10.77 -9.21
CA ASN A 28 19.24 -10.43 -9.48
C ASN A 28 19.97 -9.90 -8.23
N GLY A 29 19.42 -10.17 -7.03
CA GLY A 29 20.02 -9.81 -5.75
C GLY A 29 19.64 -8.43 -5.19
N ASP A 30 18.84 -7.63 -5.91
CA ASP A 30 18.38 -6.34 -5.36
C ASP A 30 17.39 -6.55 -4.23
N SER A 31 17.37 -5.64 -3.26
CA SER A 31 16.44 -5.71 -2.14
C SER A 31 15.38 -4.61 -2.25
N LEU A 32 14.13 -4.96 -1.94
CA LEU A 32 13.02 -4.02 -1.89
C LEU A 32 12.77 -3.59 -0.44
N LYS A 33 13.04 -2.34 -0.13
CA LYS A 33 12.66 -1.73 1.15
C LYS A 33 11.22 -1.22 1.09
N LEU A 34 10.35 -1.85 1.86
CA LEU A 34 8.97 -1.43 2.06
C LEU A 34 8.88 -0.50 3.26
N VAL A 35 8.12 0.58 3.11
CA VAL A 35 7.82 1.55 4.17
C VAL A 35 6.33 1.49 4.45
N PHE A 36 5.95 1.25 5.70
CA PHE A 36 4.55 1.03 6.10
C PHE A 36 3.91 2.22 6.81
N ASN A 37 4.70 3.25 7.15
CA ASN A 37 4.20 4.44 7.83
C ASN A 37 4.81 5.72 7.25
N GLU A 38 4.13 6.85 7.43
CA GLU A 38 4.54 8.13 6.86
C GLU A 38 5.88 8.65 7.41
N THR A 39 6.26 8.21 8.61
CA THR A 39 7.53 8.62 9.24
C THR A 39 8.74 7.81 8.77
N GLY A 40 8.55 6.77 7.95
CA GLY A 40 9.64 5.92 7.48
C GLY A 40 10.27 5.01 8.54
N LYS A 41 9.72 4.95 9.75
CA LYS A 41 10.25 4.16 10.89
C LYS A 41 9.82 2.70 10.86
N SER A 42 8.66 2.41 10.29
CA SER A 42 8.17 1.03 10.14
C SER A 42 8.49 0.55 8.75
N THR A 43 9.52 -0.29 8.65
CA THR A 43 10.00 -0.80 7.36
C THR A 43 10.16 -2.31 7.40
N SER A 44 9.96 -2.96 6.26
CA SER A 44 10.38 -4.35 6.04
C SER A 44 11.19 -4.40 4.77
N THR A 45 12.31 -5.11 4.79
CA THR A 45 13.14 -5.31 3.61
C THR A 45 12.90 -6.71 3.09
N ILE A 46 12.43 -6.81 1.85
CA ILE A 46 12.42 -8.07 1.11
C ILE A 46 13.78 -8.19 0.44
N ALA A 47 14.59 -9.11 0.94
CA ALA A 47 15.88 -9.42 0.32
C ALA A 47 15.65 -10.14 -1.02
N GLY A 48 16.35 -9.67 -2.05
CA GLY A 48 16.44 -10.40 -3.31
C GLY A 48 17.37 -11.60 -3.20
N VAL A 49 17.25 -12.45 -4.20
CA VAL A 49 18.11 -13.62 -4.41
C VAL A 49 18.69 -13.53 -5.81
N THR A 50 19.83 -14.16 -6.06
CA THR A 50 20.41 -14.25 -7.40
C THR A 50 20.02 -15.59 -8.01
N PHE A 51 18.97 -15.59 -8.83
CA PHE A 51 18.42 -16.78 -9.49
C PHE A 51 18.59 -16.73 -11.01
N ASP A 52 19.77 -16.31 -11.44
CA ASP A 52 20.24 -16.62 -12.78
C ASP A 52 20.64 -18.12 -12.86
N PRO A 53 20.94 -18.67 -14.05
CA PRO A 53 21.33 -20.08 -14.16
C PRO A 53 22.50 -20.45 -13.23
N ALA A 54 23.50 -19.58 -13.07
CA ALA A 54 24.63 -19.84 -12.20
C ALA A 54 24.21 -19.93 -10.72
N GLY A 55 23.39 -19.00 -10.24
CA GLY A 55 22.84 -19.01 -8.88
C GLY A 55 21.89 -20.17 -8.59
N LEU A 56 21.27 -20.74 -9.64
CA LEU A 56 20.47 -21.97 -9.56
C LEU A 56 21.29 -23.26 -9.72
N GLY A 57 22.62 -23.15 -9.90
CA GLY A 57 23.50 -24.30 -10.12
C GLY A 57 23.32 -24.97 -11.49
N LEU A 58 22.78 -24.23 -12.47
CA LEU A 58 22.57 -24.66 -13.84
C LEU A 58 23.69 -24.12 -14.74
N SER A 59 24.53 -25.02 -15.25
CA SER A 59 25.58 -24.69 -16.21
C SER A 59 25.17 -25.05 -17.63
N LYS A 60 25.70 -24.33 -18.61
CA LYS A 60 25.60 -24.76 -20.01
C LYS A 60 26.29 -26.09 -20.23
N LEU A 61 25.78 -26.87 -21.17
CA LEU A 61 26.29 -28.18 -21.55
C LEU A 61 27.17 -28.09 -22.79
N THR A 62 28.14 -28.98 -22.89
CA THR A 62 29.10 -29.08 -23.99
C THR A 62 28.80 -30.31 -24.84
N ALA A 63 28.64 -30.10 -26.15
CA ALA A 63 28.36 -31.18 -27.09
C ALA A 63 29.53 -32.17 -27.16
N GLY A 64 29.24 -33.47 -27.11
CA GLY A 64 30.26 -34.53 -27.12
C GLY A 64 30.87 -34.83 -25.74
N THR A 65 30.48 -34.11 -24.68
CA THR A 65 30.85 -34.40 -23.29
C THR A 65 29.61 -34.69 -22.46
N ASP A 66 28.61 -33.80 -22.52
CA ASP A 66 27.35 -33.93 -21.80
C ASP A 66 26.30 -34.69 -22.62
N PHE A 67 25.36 -35.35 -21.92
CA PHE A 67 24.34 -36.23 -22.50
C PHE A 67 24.92 -37.39 -23.34
N THR A 68 26.13 -37.84 -22.99
CA THR A 68 26.81 -38.97 -23.63
C THR A 68 26.43 -40.30 -22.98
N ASP A 69 26.02 -40.27 -21.71
CA ASP A 69 25.60 -41.44 -20.94
C ASP A 69 24.44 -41.11 -19.98
N ASN A 70 23.91 -42.14 -19.32
CA ASN A 70 22.84 -41.97 -18.33
C ASN A 70 23.29 -41.19 -17.09
N THR A 71 24.57 -41.30 -16.70
CA THR A 71 25.11 -40.62 -15.51
C THR A 71 25.11 -39.11 -15.68
N SER A 72 25.69 -38.60 -16.78
CA SER A 72 25.68 -37.18 -17.14
C SER A 72 24.27 -36.63 -17.28
N THR A 73 23.36 -37.41 -17.89
CA THR A 73 21.95 -37.03 -18.01
C THR A 73 21.25 -36.93 -16.64
N ASN A 74 21.48 -37.89 -15.74
CA ASN A 74 20.91 -37.89 -14.39
C ASN A 74 21.45 -36.73 -13.53
N ASN A 75 22.70 -36.33 -13.72
CA ASN A 75 23.27 -35.17 -13.03
C ASN A 75 22.55 -33.87 -13.42
N VAL A 76 22.31 -33.67 -14.71
CA VAL A 76 21.55 -32.50 -15.21
C VAL A 76 20.11 -32.54 -14.70
N LEU A 77 19.46 -33.70 -14.71
CA LEU A 77 18.10 -33.86 -14.17
C LEU A 77 18.04 -33.52 -12.67
N THR A 78 19.02 -33.97 -11.90
CA THR A 78 19.12 -33.66 -10.47
C THR A 78 19.29 -32.16 -10.24
N ALA A 79 20.17 -31.50 -11.01
CA ALA A 79 20.35 -30.05 -10.92
C ALA A 79 19.05 -29.28 -11.24
N LEU A 80 18.32 -29.69 -12.28
CA LEU A 80 17.03 -29.10 -12.64
C LEU A 80 15.96 -29.28 -11.54
N ASN A 81 15.91 -30.45 -10.91
CA ASN A 81 14.98 -30.73 -9.81
C ASN A 81 15.30 -29.87 -8.57
N THR A 82 16.58 -29.71 -8.25
CA THR A 82 17.04 -28.84 -7.16
C THR A 82 16.67 -27.38 -7.47
N ALA A 83 17.01 -26.88 -8.66
CA ALA A 83 16.64 -25.53 -9.09
C ALA A 83 15.12 -25.29 -9.02
N SER A 84 14.31 -26.24 -9.47
CA SER A 84 12.85 -26.17 -9.40
C SER A 84 12.34 -26.09 -7.95
N THR A 85 12.91 -26.89 -7.05
CA THR A 85 12.53 -26.89 -5.62
C THR A 85 12.92 -25.58 -4.95
N THR A 86 14.12 -25.06 -5.23
CA THR A 86 14.58 -23.76 -4.74
C THR A 86 13.67 -22.62 -5.22
N LEU A 87 13.31 -22.60 -6.51
CA LEU A 87 12.39 -21.60 -7.07
C LEU A 87 11.01 -21.66 -6.39
N ARG A 88 10.47 -22.85 -6.15
CA ARG A 88 9.18 -23.01 -5.45
C ARG A 88 9.25 -22.53 -4.00
N SER A 89 10.33 -22.82 -3.29
CA SER A 89 10.55 -22.36 -1.92
C SER A 89 10.59 -20.83 -1.86
N GLN A 90 11.35 -20.21 -2.77
CA GLN A 90 11.41 -18.75 -2.84
C GLN A 90 10.07 -18.12 -3.24
N ALA A 91 9.35 -18.70 -4.20
CA ALA A 91 8.03 -18.23 -4.58
C ALA A 91 7.06 -18.27 -3.40
N SER A 92 7.14 -19.31 -2.56
CA SER A 92 6.36 -19.39 -1.31
C SER A 92 6.75 -18.30 -0.32
N ALA A 93 8.05 -18.02 -0.16
CA ALA A 93 8.53 -16.92 0.69
C ALA A 93 8.06 -15.55 0.20
N PHE A 94 8.10 -15.29 -1.11
CA PHE A 94 7.54 -14.07 -1.71
C PHE A 94 6.02 -14.01 -1.56
N GLY A 95 5.30 -15.13 -1.68
CA GLY A 95 3.87 -15.20 -1.41
C GLY A 95 3.53 -14.83 0.04
N ALA A 96 4.28 -15.33 1.02
CA ALA A 96 4.10 -14.98 2.42
C ALA A 96 4.37 -13.48 2.67
N ASN A 97 5.42 -12.92 2.07
CA ASN A 97 5.70 -11.49 2.13
C ASN A 97 4.57 -10.66 1.51
N LEU A 98 4.01 -11.09 0.38
CA LEU A 98 2.86 -10.43 -0.25
C LEU A 98 1.64 -10.42 0.67
N SER A 99 1.34 -11.54 1.33
CA SER A 99 0.24 -11.60 2.30
C SER A 99 0.44 -10.62 3.46
N ILE A 100 1.68 -10.48 3.97
CA ILE A 100 2.00 -9.49 5.01
C ILE A 100 1.73 -8.06 4.50
N VAL A 101 2.16 -7.75 3.27
CA VAL A 101 1.94 -6.43 2.67
C VAL A 101 0.45 -6.15 2.49
N GLN A 102 -0.33 -7.12 2.02
CA GLN A 102 -1.78 -6.99 1.85
C GLN A 102 -2.48 -6.74 3.19
N ILE A 103 -2.17 -7.53 4.22
CA ILE A 103 -2.73 -7.35 5.57
C ILE A 103 -2.42 -5.95 6.12
N ARG A 104 -1.19 -5.47 5.92
CA ARG A 104 -0.79 -4.12 6.34
C ARG A 104 -1.50 -3.03 5.55
N GLN A 105 -1.68 -3.22 4.25
CA GLN A 105 -2.44 -2.30 3.40
C GLN A 105 -3.90 -2.19 3.89
N ASP A 106 -4.54 -3.30 4.19
CA ASP A 106 -5.94 -3.33 4.62
C ASP A 106 -6.14 -2.78 6.04
N PHE A 107 -5.19 -3.04 6.94
CA PHE A 107 -5.15 -2.40 8.25
C PHE A 107 -5.03 -0.88 8.11
N ASN A 108 -4.13 -0.38 7.26
CA ASN A 108 -3.96 1.06 7.07
C ASN A 108 -5.20 1.70 6.45
N LYS A 109 -5.85 1.06 5.47
CA LYS A 109 -7.14 1.54 4.92
C LYS A 109 -8.22 1.61 5.99
N SER A 110 -8.34 0.56 6.81
CA SER A 110 -9.30 0.53 7.92
C SER A 110 -9.03 1.62 8.95
N LEU A 111 -7.76 1.83 9.31
CA LEU A 111 -7.33 2.89 10.22
C LEU A 111 -7.70 4.27 9.66
N ILE A 112 -7.42 4.53 8.38
CA ILE A 112 -7.78 5.78 7.70
C ILE A 112 -9.28 6.02 7.76
N ASN A 113 -10.11 5.00 7.46
CA ASN A 113 -11.56 5.13 7.52
C ASN A 113 -12.05 5.46 8.95
N VAL A 114 -11.52 4.79 9.96
CA VAL A 114 -11.86 5.05 11.38
C VAL A 114 -11.44 6.47 11.78
N LEU A 115 -10.23 6.90 11.41
CA LEU A 115 -9.74 8.25 11.70
C LEU A 115 -10.57 9.32 10.96
N GLN A 116 -11.00 9.05 9.73
CA GLN A 116 -11.87 9.96 8.97
C GLN A 116 -13.24 10.08 9.63
N THR A 117 -13.87 8.96 10.03
CA THR A 117 -15.13 8.99 10.79
C THR A 117 -14.97 9.68 12.14
N GLY A 118 -13.90 9.39 12.88
CA GLY A 118 -13.61 10.04 14.16
C GLY A 118 -13.40 11.55 14.01
N SER A 119 -12.64 11.97 13.00
CA SER A 119 -12.45 13.38 12.67
C SER A 119 -13.78 14.04 12.30
N SER A 120 -14.61 13.40 11.47
CA SER A 120 -15.94 13.91 11.16
C SER A 120 -16.76 14.06 12.42
N ASN A 121 -16.83 13.06 13.31
CA ASN A 121 -17.60 13.15 14.55
C ASN A 121 -17.10 14.24 15.51
N LEU A 122 -15.80 14.55 15.52
CA LEU A 122 -15.24 15.64 16.33
C LEU A 122 -15.46 17.03 15.72
N THR A 123 -15.75 17.11 14.42
CA THR A 123 -15.87 18.39 13.69
C THR A 123 -17.29 18.67 13.20
N LEU A 124 -18.15 17.65 13.11
CA LEU A 124 -19.56 17.81 12.77
C LEU A 124 -20.27 18.43 13.98
N ALA A 125 -20.81 19.61 13.78
CA ALA A 125 -21.80 20.17 14.68
C ALA A 125 -23.12 19.39 14.54
N ASP A 126 -23.85 19.20 15.64
CA ASP A 126 -25.19 18.62 15.60
C ASP A 126 -26.13 19.60 14.89
N ALA A 127 -26.61 19.23 13.70
CA ALA A 127 -27.47 20.08 12.90
C ALA A 127 -28.78 20.43 13.61
N ASN A 128 -29.29 19.59 14.51
CA ASN A 128 -30.49 19.91 15.29
C ASN A 128 -30.20 20.95 16.37
N GLU A 129 -29.04 20.85 17.04
CA GLU A 129 -28.62 21.82 18.05
C GLU A 129 -28.30 23.17 17.40
N GLU A 130 -27.56 23.18 16.29
CA GLU A 130 -27.30 24.39 15.51
C GLU A 130 -28.59 24.99 14.93
N ALA A 131 -29.54 24.17 14.48
CA ALA A 131 -30.84 24.66 14.02
C ALA A 131 -31.67 25.27 15.15
N ALA A 132 -31.72 24.63 16.32
CA ALA A 132 -32.40 25.16 17.50
C ALA A 132 -31.75 26.46 17.99
N ASN A 133 -30.42 26.52 18.02
CA ASN A 133 -29.67 27.72 18.39
C ASN A 133 -29.88 28.86 17.38
N SER A 134 -29.88 28.56 16.08
CA SER A 134 -30.18 29.52 15.01
C SER A 134 -31.62 30.07 15.11
N GLN A 135 -32.59 29.20 15.40
CA GLN A 135 -33.98 29.61 15.61
C GLN A 135 -34.11 30.48 16.88
N ALA A 136 -33.48 30.08 17.98
CA ALA A 136 -33.46 30.84 19.22
C ALA A 136 -32.79 32.21 19.03
N LEU A 137 -31.70 32.27 18.26
CA LEU A 137 -31.01 33.51 17.90
C LEU A 137 -31.91 34.41 17.07
N SER A 138 -32.61 33.88 16.07
CA SER A 138 -33.57 34.63 15.24
C SER A 138 -34.72 35.20 16.07
N THR A 139 -35.26 34.40 17.01
CA THR A 139 -36.28 34.86 17.96
C THR A 139 -35.73 35.95 18.88
N ARG A 140 -34.50 35.80 19.42
CA ARG A 140 -33.85 36.84 20.23
C ARG A 140 -33.64 38.13 19.44
N GLN A 141 -33.23 38.06 18.18
CA GLN A 141 -33.06 39.24 17.32
C GLN A 141 -34.39 39.95 17.09
N SER A 142 -35.47 39.21 16.82
CA SER A 142 -36.84 39.76 16.67
C SER A 142 -37.34 40.43 17.96
N ILE A 143 -37.06 39.83 19.12
CA ILE A 143 -37.38 40.44 20.42
C ILE A 143 -36.53 41.70 20.65
N ALA A 144 -35.24 41.67 20.33
CA ALA A 144 -34.35 42.81 20.50
C ALA A 144 -34.75 44.01 19.62
N THR A 145 -35.13 43.77 18.36
CA THR A 145 -35.64 44.82 17.46
C THR A 145 -36.98 45.36 17.93
N SER A 146 -37.89 44.49 18.35
CA SER A 146 -39.20 44.90 18.90
C SER A 146 -39.05 45.70 20.19
N ALA A 147 -38.18 45.27 21.11
CA ALA A 147 -37.89 45.97 22.35
C ALA A 147 -37.23 47.35 22.10
N LEU A 148 -36.33 47.44 21.11
CA LEU A 148 -35.73 48.71 20.70
C LEU A 148 -36.77 49.67 20.09
N ALA A 149 -37.67 49.15 19.25
CA ALA A 149 -38.77 49.94 18.70
C ALA A 149 -39.70 50.46 19.82
N LEU A 150 -40.04 49.60 20.78
CA LEU A 150 -40.84 49.97 21.96
C LEU A 150 -40.14 51.02 22.83
N ALA A 151 -38.84 50.87 23.06
CA ALA A 151 -38.04 51.82 23.83
C ALA A 151 -37.98 53.20 23.15
N ASN A 152 -37.76 53.24 21.83
CA ASN A 152 -37.80 54.50 21.06
C ASN A 152 -39.18 55.17 21.09
N GLN A 153 -40.25 54.38 20.97
CA GLN A 153 -41.62 54.90 21.03
C GLN A 153 -41.96 55.40 22.44
N SER A 154 -41.52 54.71 23.50
CA SER A 154 -41.66 55.15 24.88
C SER A 154 -40.92 56.47 25.14
N GLN A 155 -39.68 56.62 24.65
CA GLN A 155 -38.93 57.88 24.76
C GLN A 155 -39.62 59.05 24.05
N GLN A 156 -40.21 58.81 22.87
CA GLN A 156 -40.99 59.85 22.15
C GLN A 156 -42.29 60.24 22.87
N SER A 157 -43.01 59.27 23.44
CA SER A 157 -44.22 59.54 24.24
C SER A 157 -43.90 60.34 25.50
N VAL A 158 -42.79 60.05 26.18
CA VAL A 158 -42.31 60.85 27.32
C VAL A 158 -41.95 62.27 26.87
N LEU A 159 -41.32 62.42 25.70
CA LEU A 159 -40.98 63.73 25.15
C LEU A 159 -42.23 64.54 24.76
N GLN A 160 -43.32 63.90 24.28
CA GLN A 160 -44.60 64.57 24.05
C GLN A 160 -45.29 65.01 25.34
N LEU A 161 -45.14 64.25 26.42
CA LEU A 161 -45.73 64.57 27.73
C LEU A 161 -45.01 65.73 28.45
N LEU A 162 -43.72 65.91 28.17
CA LEU A 162 -42.88 66.98 28.72
C LEU A 162 -42.89 68.26 27.86
N ARG A 163 -43.79 68.37 26.88
CA ARG A 163 -43.94 69.51 25.98
C ARG A 163 -45.22 70.29 26.22
#